data_AF-A0AAE4JWM3-F1
#
_entry.id   AF-A0AAE4JWM3-F1
#
_cell.length_a   1.000
_cell.length_b   1.000
_cell.length_c   1.000
_cell.angle_alpha   90.00
_cell.angle_beta   90.00
_cell.angle_gamma   90.00
#
_symmetry.space_group_name_H-M   'P 1'
#
loop_
_entity.id
_entity.type
_entity.pdbx_description
1 polymer ?
#
loop_
_entity_poly.entity_id
_entity_poly.type
_entity_poly.pdbx_seq_one_letter_code
_entity_poly.pdbx_strand_id
1 'polypeptide(L)'
;MAVKQVRNAIFAGLSGAVVIMAFANNLHDVTQRWWPNPFQASLSPAPNSNLNAIAQAADTPPNPNLLDRLQALTSTPTFYVAANGDDQQEGTANAPFQTLSQAITAVTTAQAKSPETQFIIQLAAGTYGDTNTSEPLLIPPGVTLKGQGAATTVKQSLQLSHNSRVEQLVLDETGILIRPQENATGEVSVQQVSITRGFLTIKAAGPLPTPKITVKQLTMADSCILVSGLARPEIRDVQLRGNVGVDDFSLAHCSENGLLASDDRMPLIQLLGAADLENIVVSNTNLALFNQAEGSVIKNLRIVNSLNGVENTGNLSLDGPNLENVSYTGICNQGTLTLQRPGFDPTTATTTAQCLVPGLDQPPPSPINLAGNLDNVKVN
;
A
#
# COMPACT_ATOMS: atom_id res chain seq x y z
N MET A 1 9.47 25.42 16.96
CA MET A 1 10.31 25.45 18.18
C MET A 1 9.47 25.35 19.47
N ALA A 2 8.31 26.01 19.57
CA ALA A 2 7.39 25.96 20.71
C ALA A 2 6.86 24.54 21.08
N VAL A 3 6.54 23.71 20.09
CA VAL A 3 6.02 22.33 20.32
C VAL A 3 7.04 21.43 21.03
N LYS A 4 8.34 21.65 20.83
CA LYS A 4 9.41 20.85 21.45
C LYS A 4 9.61 21.21 22.93
N GLN A 5 9.31 22.46 23.31
CA GLN A 5 9.40 22.93 24.70
C GLN A 5 8.21 22.47 25.55
N VAL A 6 6.99 22.45 24.98
CA VAL A 6 5.79 21.92 25.66
C VAL A 6 5.95 20.42 25.98
N ARG A 7 6.50 19.66 25.04
CA ARG A 7 6.76 18.23 25.23
C ARG A 7 7.76 17.95 26.35
N ASN A 8 8.83 18.75 26.48
CA ASN A 8 9.82 18.57 27.54
C ASN A 8 9.32 18.98 28.93
N ALA A 9 8.41 19.95 29.02
CA ALA A 9 7.82 20.38 30.30
C ALA A 9 6.85 19.34 30.88
N ILE A 10 6.10 18.63 30.02
CA ILE A 10 5.18 17.54 30.42
C ILE A 10 5.97 16.32 30.94
N PHE A 11 7.13 16.01 30.36
CA PHE A 11 7.99 14.91 30.82
C PHE A 11 8.71 15.19 32.16
N ALA A 12 8.78 16.44 32.61
CA ALA A 12 9.44 16.84 33.86
C ALA A 12 8.51 16.79 35.10
N GLY A 13 7.26 16.33 34.97
CA GLY A 13 6.34 16.17 36.10
C GLY A 13 5.79 17.47 36.71
N LEU A 14 5.95 18.60 36.01
CA LEU A 14 5.35 19.87 36.43
C LEU A 14 3.85 19.87 36.11
N SER A 15 3.02 20.23 37.10
CA SER A 15 1.58 20.34 36.90
C SER A 15 1.27 21.38 35.80
N GLY A 16 0.30 21.08 34.94
CA GLY A 16 -0.04 21.89 33.76
C GLY A 16 -0.33 23.36 34.06
N ALA A 17 -0.79 23.68 35.28
CA ALA A 17 -1.00 25.06 35.73
C ALA A 17 0.30 25.86 35.89
N VAL A 18 1.41 25.22 36.30
CA VAL A 18 2.71 25.88 36.49
C VAL A 18 3.37 26.19 35.13
N VAL A 19 3.19 25.31 34.14
CA VAL A 19 3.71 25.51 32.78
C VAL A 19 2.99 26.66 32.07
N ILE A 20 1.67 26.80 32.29
CA ILE A 20 0.86 27.88 31.70
C ILE A 20 1.15 29.23 32.37
N MET A 21 1.29 29.28 33.71
CA MET A 21 1.68 30.53 34.40
C MET A 21 3.10 30.98 34.04
N ALA A 22 4.05 30.04 33.89
CA ALA A 22 5.40 30.37 33.43
C ALA A 22 5.43 30.90 31.99
N PHE A 23 4.54 30.40 31.11
CA PHE A 23 4.42 30.89 29.72
C PHE A 23 3.72 32.25 29.63
N ALA A 24 2.66 32.48 30.40
CA ALA A 24 1.93 33.75 30.41
C ALA A 24 2.80 34.90 30.96
N ASN A 25 3.57 34.65 32.02
CA ASN A 25 4.50 35.63 32.58
C ASN A 25 5.68 35.91 31.62
N ASN A 26 6.20 34.90 30.92
CA ASN A 26 7.29 35.12 29.93
C ASN A 26 6.81 35.92 28.70
N LEU A 27 5.58 35.69 28.23
CA LEU A 27 5.01 36.46 27.11
C LEU A 27 4.73 37.92 27.50
N HIS A 28 4.30 38.18 28.74
CA HIS A 28 4.14 39.54 29.25
C HIS A 28 5.49 40.28 29.42
N ASP A 29 6.54 39.57 29.87
CA ASP A 29 7.86 40.16 30.08
C ASP A 29 8.63 40.39 28.77
N VAL A 30 8.47 39.50 27.77
CA VAL A 30 9.09 39.62 26.44
C VAL A 30 8.47 40.77 25.63
N THR A 31 7.16 41.04 25.80
CA THR A 31 6.49 42.16 25.12
C THR A 31 6.80 43.52 25.73
N GLN A 32 7.13 43.59 27.03
CA GLN A 32 7.53 44.82 27.72
C GLN A 32 9.03 45.16 27.53
N ARG A 33 9.92 44.15 27.38
CA ARG A 33 11.37 44.39 27.32
C ARG A 33 11.93 44.82 25.97
N TRP A 34 11.21 44.58 24.86
CA TRP A 34 11.80 44.74 23.53
C TRP A 34 11.30 45.92 22.71
N TRP A 35 10.23 46.63 23.10
CA TRP A 35 9.77 47.87 22.45
C TRP A 35 9.30 48.94 23.45
N PRO A 36 10.16 49.91 23.83
CA PRO A 36 9.68 51.15 24.41
C PRO A 36 9.41 52.12 23.25
N ASN A 37 8.14 52.39 22.90
CA ASN A 37 7.79 53.65 22.23
C ASN A 37 6.29 53.99 22.31
N PRO A 38 5.95 55.29 22.28
CA PRO A 38 4.84 55.87 23.03
C PRO A 38 3.80 56.37 22.05
N PHE A 39 2.91 55.50 21.57
CA PHE A 39 1.72 55.94 20.85
C PHE A 39 0.55 55.02 21.21
N GLN A 40 0.01 55.25 22.41
CA GLN A 40 -1.39 54.93 22.67
C GLN A 40 -2.26 55.93 21.92
N ALA A 41 -2.77 55.54 20.76
CA ALA A 41 -4.08 55.98 20.28
C ALA A 41 -4.52 55.10 19.09
N SER A 42 -5.72 54.53 19.22
CA SER A 42 -6.57 54.11 18.10
C SER A 42 -6.08 52.92 17.25
N LEU A 43 -6.22 51.70 17.77
CA LEU A 43 -6.70 50.54 16.98
C LEU A 43 -7.35 49.54 17.96
N SER A 44 -8.68 49.50 18.01
CA SER A 44 -9.41 48.41 18.65
C SER A 44 -9.20 47.13 17.81
N PRO A 45 -8.65 46.04 18.35
CA PRO A 45 -8.61 44.78 17.62
C PRO A 45 -10.02 44.18 17.59
N ALA A 46 -10.47 43.76 16.41
CA ALA A 46 -11.65 42.93 16.27
C ALA A 46 -11.50 41.67 17.15
N PRO A 47 -12.55 41.25 17.88
CA PRO A 47 -12.45 40.12 18.79
C PRO A 47 -12.27 38.84 17.99
N ASN A 48 -11.05 38.29 18.00
CA ASN A 48 -10.81 36.92 17.56
C ASN A 48 -11.46 35.99 18.58
N SER A 49 -12.62 35.44 18.25
CA SER A 49 -13.43 34.57 19.11
C SER A 49 -12.66 33.36 19.64
N ASN A 50 -11.62 32.92 18.92
CA ASN A 50 -10.78 31.78 19.31
C ASN A 50 -9.75 32.15 20.41
N LEU A 51 -9.34 33.41 20.53
CA LEU A 51 -8.42 33.87 21.59
C LEU A 51 -9.15 34.16 22.89
N ASN A 52 -10.38 34.69 22.82
CA ASN A 52 -11.22 34.89 24.01
C ASN A 52 -11.64 33.58 24.68
N ALA A 53 -11.80 32.50 23.90
CA ALA A 53 -12.09 31.17 24.44
C ALA A 53 -10.91 30.56 25.22
N ILE A 54 -9.67 30.90 24.84
CA ILE A 54 -8.45 30.43 25.53
C ILE A 54 -8.24 31.24 26.82
N ALA A 55 -8.50 32.54 26.81
CA ALA A 55 -8.41 33.40 27.99
C ALA A 55 -9.48 33.05 29.05
N GLN A 56 -10.71 32.75 28.64
CA GLN A 56 -11.78 32.31 29.55
C GLN A 56 -11.56 30.90 30.14
N ALA A 57 -10.77 30.05 29.47
CA ALA A 57 -10.41 28.73 29.98
C ALA A 57 -9.30 28.76 31.06
N ALA A 58 -8.58 29.89 31.22
CA ALA A 58 -7.53 30.03 32.21
C ALA A 58 -8.05 30.41 33.63
N ASP A 59 -9.26 30.98 33.71
CA ASP A 59 -9.92 31.39 34.96
C ASP A 59 -10.92 30.35 35.52
N THR A 60 -11.00 29.16 34.91
CA THR A 60 -11.85 28.06 35.39
C THR A 60 -11.01 26.90 35.92
N PRO A 61 -11.47 26.19 36.98
CA PRO A 61 -10.76 25.03 37.51
C PRO A 61 -10.51 24.01 36.38
N PRO A 62 -9.41 23.23 36.45
CA PRO A 62 -8.93 22.45 35.32
C PRO A 62 -10.04 21.53 34.81
N ASN A 63 -10.56 21.86 33.62
CA ASN A 63 -11.66 21.13 33.01
C ASN A 63 -11.18 19.71 32.71
N PRO A 64 -11.71 18.67 33.38
CA PRO A 64 -11.24 17.29 33.24
C PRO A 64 -11.39 16.76 31.80
N ASN A 65 -12.21 17.42 30.97
CA ASN A 65 -12.49 17.00 29.60
C ASN A 65 -11.63 17.71 28.54
N LEU A 66 -10.66 18.56 28.92
CA LEU A 66 -9.81 19.23 27.93
C LEU A 66 -8.94 18.23 27.16
N LEU A 67 -8.44 17.20 27.85
CA LEU A 67 -7.64 16.14 27.25
C LEU A 67 -8.50 15.27 26.30
N ASP A 68 -9.72 14.91 26.71
CA ASP A 68 -10.66 14.14 25.89
C ASP A 68 -11.13 14.91 24.66
N ARG A 69 -11.36 16.23 24.81
CA ARG A 69 -11.71 17.11 23.69
C ARG A 69 -10.54 17.33 22.73
N LEU A 70 -9.31 17.43 23.25
CA LEU A 70 -8.11 17.48 22.41
C LEU A 70 -7.86 16.14 21.71
N GLN A 71 -8.08 15.01 22.37
CA GLN A 71 -8.02 13.69 21.75
C GLN A 71 -9.08 13.54 20.65
N ALA A 72 -10.33 13.96 20.89
CA ALA A 72 -11.41 13.94 19.89
C ALA A 72 -11.14 14.88 18.70
N LEU A 73 -10.44 16.01 18.91
CA LEU A 73 -9.98 16.90 17.84
C LEU A 73 -8.80 16.33 17.03
N THR A 74 -8.13 15.31 17.55
CA THR A 74 -7.00 14.63 16.89
C THR A 74 -7.33 13.22 16.38
N SER A 75 -8.48 12.65 16.76
CA SER A 75 -8.87 11.31 16.34
C SER A 75 -9.44 11.35 14.93
N THR A 76 -8.86 10.56 14.02
CA THR A 76 -9.41 10.36 12.69
C THR A 76 -10.83 9.78 12.80
N PRO A 77 -11.86 10.43 12.22
CA PRO A 77 -13.22 9.92 12.26
C PRO A 77 -13.29 8.49 11.73
N THR A 78 -13.96 7.62 12.47
CA THR A 78 -14.00 6.17 12.21
C THR A 78 -15.42 5.67 12.18
N PHE A 79 -15.78 4.95 11.11
CA PHE A 79 -17.01 4.18 11.00
C PHE A 79 -16.69 2.69 11.18
N TYR A 80 -17.53 2.00 11.94
CA TYR A 80 -17.33 0.59 12.30
C TYR A 80 -18.28 -0.31 11.52
N VAL A 81 -17.78 -1.44 11.06
CA VAL A 81 -18.56 -2.46 10.32
C VAL A 81 -18.35 -3.82 10.96
N ALA A 82 -19.44 -4.53 11.26
CA ALA A 82 -19.41 -5.86 11.85
C ALA A 82 -20.40 -6.77 11.12
N ALA A 83 -20.07 -8.06 10.98
CA ALA A 83 -20.94 -9.03 10.29
C ALA A 83 -22.33 -9.16 10.94
N ASN A 84 -22.43 -8.88 12.24
CA ASN A 84 -23.67 -8.83 13.03
C ASN A 84 -24.14 -7.40 13.32
N GLY A 85 -23.64 -6.40 12.59
CA GLY A 85 -24.08 -5.01 12.69
C GLY A 85 -25.48 -4.82 12.09
N ASP A 86 -25.88 -3.55 12.00
CA ASP A 86 -27.17 -3.15 11.44
C ASP A 86 -27.01 -1.86 10.63
N ASP A 87 -27.39 -1.90 9.36
CA ASP A 87 -27.26 -0.78 8.42
C ASP A 87 -28.21 0.40 8.73
N GLN A 88 -29.16 0.22 9.65
CA GLN A 88 -30.00 1.30 10.16
C GLN A 88 -29.35 2.10 11.30
N GLN A 89 -28.17 1.69 11.78
CA GLN A 89 -27.45 2.35 12.88
C GLN A 89 -26.54 3.48 12.38
N GLU A 90 -25.80 4.12 13.29
CA GLU A 90 -24.89 5.23 12.97
C GLU A 90 -23.47 4.79 12.58
N GLY A 91 -23.15 3.49 12.68
CA GLY A 91 -21.81 2.99 12.38
C GLY A 91 -20.77 3.29 13.46
N THR A 92 -21.20 3.34 14.72
CA THR A 92 -20.29 3.54 15.88
C THR A 92 -19.73 2.19 16.35
N ALA A 93 -18.72 2.21 17.23
CA ALA A 93 -18.15 0.99 17.79
C ALA A 93 -19.18 0.08 18.49
N ASN A 94 -20.21 0.67 19.11
CA ASN A 94 -21.27 -0.05 19.83
C ASN A 94 -22.50 -0.36 18.95
N ALA A 95 -22.62 0.31 17.81
CA ALA A 95 -23.70 0.16 16.85
C ALA A 95 -23.13 0.19 15.43
N PRO A 96 -22.33 -0.84 15.05
CA PRO A 96 -21.64 -0.87 13.77
C PRO A 96 -22.62 -1.10 12.62
N PHE A 97 -22.26 -0.63 11.43
CA PHE A 97 -22.94 -1.02 10.21
C PHE A 97 -22.79 -2.53 9.95
N GLN A 98 -23.74 -3.10 9.23
CA GLN A 98 -23.66 -4.49 8.80
C GLN A 98 -22.80 -4.62 7.54
N THR A 99 -22.94 -3.70 6.58
CA THR A 99 -22.33 -3.79 5.26
C THR A 99 -21.27 -2.74 5.00
N LEU A 100 -20.30 -3.11 4.16
CA LEU A 100 -19.28 -2.18 3.66
C LEU A 100 -19.88 -1.05 2.82
N SER A 101 -20.89 -1.37 2.00
CA SER A 101 -21.55 -0.41 1.13
C SER A 101 -22.20 0.72 1.95
N GLN A 102 -22.88 0.39 3.05
CA GLN A 102 -23.46 1.39 3.94
C GLN A 102 -22.40 2.28 4.60
N ALA A 103 -21.30 1.69 5.06
CA ALA A 103 -20.19 2.46 5.62
C ALA A 103 -19.56 3.43 4.59
N ILE A 104 -19.41 2.99 3.34
CA ILE A 104 -18.95 3.84 2.24
C ILE A 104 -19.93 4.98 1.99
N THR A 105 -21.23 4.72 1.93
CA THR A 105 -22.26 5.77 1.78
C THR A 105 -22.20 6.79 2.93
N ALA A 106 -22.02 6.34 4.17
CA ALA A 106 -21.89 7.21 5.33
C ALA A 106 -20.61 8.08 5.24
N VAL A 107 -19.48 7.50 4.87
CA VAL A 107 -18.21 8.22 4.67
C VAL A 107 -18.34 9.24 3.54
N THR A 108 -18.88 8.87 2.38
CA THR A 108 -19.08 9.80 1.27
C THR A 108 -19.99 10.97 1.67
N THR A 109 -21.04 10.71 2.45
CA THR A 109 -21.93 11.75 3.00
C THR A 109 -21.21 12.67 3.97
N ALA A 110 -20.33 12.13 4.82
CA ALA A 110 -19.50 12.91 5.74
C ALA A 110 -18.45 13.75 4.99
N GLN A 111 -17.80 13.18 3.98
CA GLN A 111 -16.82 13.86 3.13
C GLN A 111 -17.43 15.03 2.35
N ALA A 112 -18.67 14.92 1.90
CA ALA A 112 -19.37 16.04 1.27
C ALA A 112 -19.48 17.27 2.20
N LYS A 113 -19.46 17.08 3.52
CA LYS A 113 -19.45 18.16 4.53
C LYS A 113 -18.03 18.60 4.91
N SER A 114 -17.03 17.74 4.72
CA SER A 114 -15.64 17.99 5.11
C SER A 114 -14.65 17.29 4.17
N PRO A 115 -14.42 17.86 2.96
CA PRO A 115 -13.68 17.19 1.88
C PRO A 115 -12.23 16.84 2.22
N GLU A 116 -11.59 17.63 3.08
CA GLU A 116 -10.18 17.45 3.48
C GLU A 116 -10.00 16.42 4.60
N THR A 117 -11.09 15.90 5.16
CA THR A 117 -11.01 14.98 6.31
C THR A 117 -10.72 13.57 5.83
N GLN A 118 -9.73 12.93 6.46
CA GLN A 118 -9.47 11.50 6.28
C GLN A 118 -10.40 10.69 7.16
N PHE A 119 -10.88 9.56 6.64
CA PHE A 119 -11.80 8.67 7.35
C PHE A 119 -11.24 7.26 7.44
N ILE A 120 -11.59 6.55 8.51
CA ILE A 120 -11.31 5.13 8.66
C ILE A 120 -12.63 4.36 8.60
N ILE A 121 -12.68 3.30 7.80
CA ILE A 121 -13.69 2.25 7.91
C ILE A 121 -13.01 1.06 8.60
N GLN A 122 -13.37 0.85 9.87
CA GLN A 122 -12.82 -0.23 10.69
C GLN A 122 -13.74 -1.45 10.63
N LEU A 123 -13.20 -2.55 10.10
CA LEU A 123 -13.89 -3.83 10.05
C LEU A 123 -13.56 -4.63 11.31
N ALA A 124 -14.59 -5.25 11.88
CA ALA A 124 -14.44 -6.30 12.86
C ALA A 124 -13.95 -7.60 12.21
N ALA A 125 -13.72 -8.63 13.03
CA ALA A 125 -13.55 -9.98 12.53
C ALA A 125 -14.84 -10.43 11.81
N GLY A 126 -14.70 -11.04 10.63
CA GLY A 126 -15.83 -11.46 9.82
C GLY A 126 -15.51 -11.56 8.34
N THR A 127 -16.54 -11.92 7.56
CA THR A 127 -16.49 -11.97 6.10
C THR A 127 -17.43 -10.92 5.53
N TYR A 128 -16.93 -10.12 4.59
CA TYR A 128 -17.64 -8.98 4.01
C TYR A 128 -17.60 -9.01 2.49
N GLY A 129 -18.52 -8.28 1.86
CA GLY A 129 -18.64 -8.16 0.40
C GLY A 129 -19.69 -9.09 -0.20
N ASP A 130 -20.21 -8.71 -1.36
CA ASP A 130 -21.19 -9.50 -2.12
C ASP A 130 -20.49 -10.28 -3.23
N THR A 131 -20.42 -11.61 -3.06
CA THR A 131 -19.82 -12.54 -4.04
C THR A 131 -20.55 -12.58 -5.38
N ASN A 132 -21.76 -12.03 -5.47
CA ASN A 132 -22.55 -12.02 -6.71
C ASN A 132 -22.28 -10.78 -7.57
N THR A 133 -21.43 -9.87 -7.10
CA THR A 133 -21.09 -8.65 -7.84
C THR A 133 -19.77 -8.83 -8.58
N SER A 134 -19.78 -8.60 -9.90
CA SER A 134 -18.56 -8.55 -10.70
C SER A 134 -17.84 -7.20 -10.60
N GLU A 135 -18.52 -6.18 -10.07
CA GLU A 135 -17.97 -4.84 -9.94
C GLU A 135 -17.13 -4.69 -8.67
N PRO A 136 -15.91 -4.14 -8.78
CA PRO A 136 -15.09 -3.82 -7.62
C PRO A 136 -15.77 -2.79 -6.71
N LEU A 137 -15.66 -2.98 -5.41
CA LEU A 137 -16.08 -2.01 -4.42
C LEU A 137 -15.11 -0.82 -4.41
N LEU A 138 -15.61 0.36 -4.79
CA LEU A 138 -14.81 1.58 -4.82
C LEU A 138 -14.58 2.11 -3.40
N ILE A 139 -13.31 2.20 -3.00
CA ILE A 139 -12.91 2.88 -1.77
C ILE A 139 -12.72 4.37 -2.08
N PRO A 140 -13.47 5.28 -1.43
CA PRO A 140 -13.38 6.70 -1.74
C PRO A 140 -11.98 7.27 -1.46
N PRO A 141 -11.61 8.40 -2.10
CA PRO A 141 -10.39 9.11 -1.77
C PRO A 141 -10.33 9.51 -0.29
N GLY A 142 -9.15 9.48 0.33
CA GLY A 142 -8.96 9.87 1.73
C GLY A 142 -9.51 8.86 2.75
N VAL A 143 -9.93 7.68 2.31
CA VAL A 143 -10.48 6.63 3.16
C VAL A 143 -9.47 5.52 3.37
N THR A 144 -9.30 5.10 4.62
CA THR A 144 -8.57 3.89 5.01
C THR A 144 -9.57 2.79 5.33
N LEU A 145 -9.57 1.71 4.55
CA LEU A 145 -10.28 0.47 4.89
C LEU A 145 -9.34 -0.42 5.70
N LYS A 146 -9.70 -0.69 6.95
CA LYS A 146 -8.83 -1.41 7.89
C LYS A 146 -9.54 -2.60 8.50
N GLY A 147 -8.97 -3.80 8.35
CA GLY A 147 -9.45 -5.01 9.00
C GLY A 147 -8.70 -5.36 10.29
N GLN A 148 -8.80 -6.63 10.69
CA GLN A 148 -8.11 -7.25 11.83
C GLN A 148 -7.15 -8.36 11.38
N GLY A 149 -6.49 -8.16 10.23
CA GLY A 149 -5.55 -9.10 9.63
C GLY A 149 -6.28 -10.34 9.11
N ALA A 150 -5.80 -11.53 9.51
CA ALA A 150 -6.37 -12.80 9.10
C ALA A 150 -7.81 -13.04 9.57
N ALA A 151 -8.30 -12.27 10.55
CA ALA A 151 -9.67 -12.39 11.05
C ALA A 151 -10.72 -11.65 10.20
N THR A 152 -10.28 -10.86 9.21
CA THR A 152 -11.17 -10.08 8.33
C THR A 152 -10.98 -10.52 6.88
N THR A 153 -12.02 -11.09 6.28
CA THR A 153 -12.02 -11.52 4.87
C THR A 153 -12.96 -10.64 4.06
N VAL A 154 -12.51 -10.20 2.89
CA VAL A 154 -13.33 -9.48 1.91
C VAL A 154 -13.46 -10.33 0.65
N LYS A 155 -14.69 -10.69 0.30
CA LYS A 155 -15.05 -11.51 -0.86
C LYS A 155 -15.53 -10.70 -2.07
N GLN A 156 -15.09 -9.46 -2.15
CA GLN A 156 -15.33 -8.56 -3.27
C GLN A 156 -14.04 -7.84 -3.61
N SER A 157 -13.75 -7.67 -4.89
CA SER A 157 -12.57 -6.92 -5.32
C SER A 157 -12.66 -5.47 -4.86
N LEU A 158 -11.53 -4.87 -4.53
CA LEU A 158 -11.46 -3.48 -4.04
C LEU A 158 -10.84 -2.59 -5.11
N GLN A 159 -11.46 -1.45 -5.42
CA GLN A 159 -10.87 -0.43 -6.27
C GLN A 159 -10.39 0.76 -5.44
N LEU A 160 -9.10 1.08 -5.57
CA LEU A 160 -8.44 2.19 -4.90
C LEU A 160 -8.14 3.31 -5.90
N SER A 161 -8.32 4.54 -5.44
CA SER A 161 -7.93 5.75 -6.16
C SER A 161 -6.91 6.53 -5.32
N HIS A 162 -6.89 7.86 -5.39
CA HIS A 162 -5.92 8.71 -4.70
C HIS A 162 -6.23 8.85 -3.20
N ASN A 163 -5.21 8.90 -2.34
CA ASN A 163 -5.35 9.01 -0.88
C ASN A 163 -6.15 7.87 -0.23
N SER A 164 -6.41 6.77 -0.94
CA SER A 164 -7.08 5.59 -0.42
C SER A 164 -6.06 4.60 0.15
N ARG A 165 -6.43 3.93 1.25
CA ARG A 165 -5.56 2.95 1.91
C ARG A 165 -6.33 1.67 2.24
N VAL A 166 -5.67 0.54 2.11
CA VAL A 166 -6.17 -0.77 2.55
C VAL A 166 -5.16 -1.41 3.48
N GLU A 167 -5.64 -1.84 4.65
CA GLU A 167 -4.79 -2.39 5.71
C GLU A 167 -5.40 -3.63 6.34
N GLN A 168 -4.56 -4.62 6.66
CA GLN A 168 -4.90 -5.70 7.60
C GLN A 168 -6.14 -6.51 7.19
N LEU A 169 -6.18 -7.04 5.98
CA LEU A 169 -7.29 -7.88 5.53
C LEU A 169 -6.85 -9.02 4.61
N VAL A 170 -7.75 -9.98 4.42
CA VAL A 170 -7.62 -11.10 3.49
C VAL A 170 -8.60 -10.92 2.33
N LEU A 171 -8.14 -11.05 1.10
CA LEU A 171 -8.96 -11.24 -0.09
C LEU A 171 -8.84 -12.70 -0.54
N ASP A 172 -9.98 -13.35 -0.80
CA ASP A 172 -10.03 -14.73 -1.31
C ASP A 172 -10.89 -14.74 -2.57
N GLU A 173 -10.33 -15.29 -3.66
CA GLU A 173 -10.90 -15.31 -5.01
C GLU A 173 -11.18 -13.91 -5.59
N THR A 174 -10.64 -12.86 -4.97
CA THR A 174 -10.82 -11.45 -5.37
C THR A 174 -9.51 -10.68 -5.28
N GLY A 175 -9.50 -9.43 -5.72
CA GLY A 175 -8.25 -8.67 -5.83
C GLY A 175 -8.35 -7.19 -5.50
N ILE A 176 -7.21 -6.53 -5.59
CA ILE A 176 -7.10 -5.07 -5.45
C ILE A 176 -6.79 -4.49 -6.83
N LEU A 177 -7.55 -3.46 -7.18
CA LEU A 177 -7.39 -2.69 -8.40
C LEU A 177 -7.04 -1.24 -8.03
N ILE A 178 -5.80 -0.83 -8.27
CA ILE A 178 -5.36 0.55 -8.08
C ILE A 178 -5.50 1.28 -9.42
N ARG A 179 -6.51 2.15 -9.51
CA ARG A 179 -6.78 3.02 -10.67
C ARG A 179 -6.83 4.47 -10.21
N PRO A 180 -5.69 5.14 -10.05
CA PRO A 180 -5.64 6.57 -9.78
C PRO A 180 -6.31 7.36 -10.91
N GLN A 181 -6.95 8.46 -10.55
CA GLN A 181 -7.42 9.44 -11.55
C GLN A 181 -6.23 10.20 -12.14
N GLU A 182 -6.39 10.66 -13.38
CA GLU A 182 -5.39 11.51 -14.04
C GLU A 182 -5.15 12.79 -13.22
N ASN A 183 -3.90 13.23 -13.15
CA ASN A 183 -3.45 14.40 -12.38
C ASN A 183 -3.73 14.33 -10.86
N ALA A 184 -4.08 13.16 -10.32
CA ALA A 184 -4.25 13.02 -8.89
C ALA A 184 -2.88 13.02 -8.18
N THR A 185 -2.79 13.79 -7.09
CA THR A 185 -1.63 13.80 -6.20
C THR A 185 -1.96 13.05 -4.90
N GLY A 186 -0.93 12.74 -4.12
CA GLY A 186 -1.08 12.05 -2.83
C GLY A 186 -0.53 10.63 -2.86
N GLU A 187 -1.09 9.76 -2.03
CA GLU A 187 -0.59 8.39 -1.82
C GLU A 187 -1.71 7.35 -1.92
N VAL A 188 -1.44 6.20 -2.54
CA VAL A 188 -2.26 5.00 -2.45
C VAL A 188 -1.44 3.94 -1.74
N SER A 189 -1.99 3.31 -0.69
CA SER A 189 -1.24 2.30 0.04
C SER A 189 -2.02 1.00 0.28
N VAL A 190 -1.33 -0.12 0.08
CA VAL A 190 -1.79 -1.46 0.45
C VAL A 190 -0.79 -2.02 1.46
N GLN A 191 -1.24 -2.37 2.66
CA GLN A 191 -0.35 -2.81 3.74
C GLN A 191 -0.91 -4.00 4.52
N GLN A 192 -0.08 -5.01 4.77
CA GLN A 192 -0.47 -6.19 5.58
C GLN A 192 -1.72 -6.89 5.01
N VAL A 193 -1.70 -7.13 3.71
CA VAL A 193 -2.82 -7.74 2.98
C VAL A 193 -2.43 -9.14 2.52
N SER A 194 -3.35 -10.08 2.63
CA SER A 194 -3.21 -11.41 2.03
C SER A 194 -4.20 -11.59 0.89
N ILE A 195 -3.75 -12.11 -0.24
CA ILE A 195 -4.59 -12.39 -1.42
C ILE A 195 -4.44 -13.87 -1.77
N THR A 196 -5.54 -14.60 -1.81
CA THR A 196 -5.55 -16.01 -2.22
C THR A 196 -6.38 -16.16 -3.48
N ARG A 197 -5.83 -16.79 -4.51
CA ARG A 197 -6.49 -17.02 -5.81
C ARG A 197 -7.05 -15.74 -6.43
N GLY A 198 -6.31 -14.64 -6.28
CA GLY A 198 -6.76 -13.29 -6.59
C GLY A 198 -5.74 -12.50 -7.39
N PHE A 199 -5.83 -11.18 -7.33
CA PHE A 199 -4.97 -10.29 -8.12
C PHE A 199 -4.63 -8.98 -7.42
N LEU A 200 -3.52 -8.39 -7.83
CA LEU A 200 -3.17 -7.00 -7.60
C LEU A 200 -2.90 -6.35 -8.95
N THR A 201 -3.77 -5.45 -9.37
CA THR A 201 -3.61 -4.69 -10.62
C THR A 201 -3.36 -3.23 -10.30
N ILE A 202 -2.26 -2.69 -10.81
CA ILE A 202 -1.92 -1.27 -10.72
C ILE A 202 -1.94 -0.71 -12.13
N LYS A 203 -2.93 0.15 -12.39
CA LYS A 203 -3.10 0.82 -13.68
C LYS A 203 -3.25 2.32 -13.47
N ALA A 204 -2.14 3.04 -13.59
CA ALA A 204 -2.16 4.49 -13.59
C ALA A 204 -2.13 5.00 -15.03
N ALA A 205 -3.32 5.33 -15.54
CA ALA A 205 -3.49 6.00 -16.82
C ALA A 205 -3.35 7.52 -16.62
N GLY A 206 -2.76 8.20 -17.61
CA GLY A 206 -2.72 9.66 -17.68
C GLY A 206 -1.31 10.28 -17.54
N PRO A 207 -1.14 11.53 -18.01
CA PRO A 207 0.10 12.27 -17.84
C PRO A 207 0.41 12.50 -16.35
N LEU A 208 1.70 12.60 -16.03
CA LEU A 208 2.17 12.94 -14.69
C LEU A 208 1.56 14.29 -14.21
N PRO A 209 1.29 14.44 -12.91
CA PRO A 209 1.69 13.57 -11.80
C PRO A 209 0.72 12.40 -11.53
N THR A 210 1.29 11.25 -11.17
CA THR A 210 0.56 10.11 -10.60
C THR A 210 0.80 10.06 -9.08
N PRO A 211 -0.16 9.61 -8.26
CA PRO A 211 0.08 9.49 -6.83
C PRO A 211 1.18 8.47 -6.55
N LYS A 212 1.85 8.62 -5.40
CA LYS A 212 2.78 7.62 -4.90
C LYS A 212 1.99 6.35 -4.59
N ILE A 213 2.36 5.23 -5.19
CA ILE A 213 1.73 3.94 -4.91
C ILE A 213 2.71 3.09 -4.12
N THR A 214 2.31 2.70 -2.92
CA THR A 214 3.12 1.90 -2.00
C THR A 214 2.39 0.61 -1.66
N VAL A 215 3.03 -0.54 -1.91
CA VAL A 215 2.51 -1.85 -1.51
C VAL A 215 3.54 -2.48 -0.56
N LYS A 216 3.12 -2.86 0.65
CA LYS A 216 4.01 -3.39 1.68
C LYS A 216 3.42 -4.60 2.38
N GLN A 217 4.26 -5.59 2.70
CA GLN A 217 3.87 -6.76 3.50
C GLN A 217 2.68 -7.49 2.87
N LEU A 218 2.79 -7.77 1.57
CA LEU A 218 1.77 -8.45 0.78
C LEU A 218 2.06 -9.94 0.75
N THR A 219 1.10 -10.78 1.11
CA THR A 219 1.21 -12.24 0.95
C THR A 219 0.23 -12.69 -0.12
N MET A 220 0.71 -13.37 -1.16
CA MET A 220 -0.15 -13.86 -2.23
C MET A 220 0.01 -15.36 -2.44
N ALA A 221 -1.10 -16.05 -2.68
CA ALA A 221 -1.13 -17.47 -3.03
C ALA A 221 -1.92 -17.68 -4.33
N ASP A 222 -1.35 -18.37 -5.31
CA ASP A 222 -2.01 -18.68 -6.60
C ASP A 222 -2.62 -17.42 -7.26
N SER A 223 -1.87 -16.32 -7.23
CA SER A 223 -2.38 -14.97 -7.54
C SER A 223 -1.43 -14.22 -8.46
N CYS A 224 -1.88 -13.10 -9.01
CA CYS A 224 -1.08 -12.34 -9.96
C CYS A 224 -0.88 -10.86 -9.58
N ILE A 225 0.25 -10.30 -10.02
CA ILE A 225 0.56 -8.87 -9.94
C ILE A 225 0.68 -8.34 -11.37
N LEU A 226 -0.13 -7.35 -11.71
CA LEU A 226 -0.07 -6.62 -12.97
C LEU A 226 0.26 -5.16 -12.70
N VAL A 227 1.35 -4.66 -13.29
CA VAL A 227 1.65 -3.24 -13.33
C VAL A 227 1.56 -2.76 -14.77
N SER A 228 0.72 -1.76 -15.02
CA SER A 228 0.56 -1.12 -16.33
C SER A 228 0.39 0.39 -16.21
N GLY A 229 0.70 1.10 -17.29
CA GLY A 229 0.63 2.56 -17.34
C GLY A 229 1.93 3.25 -16.93
N LEU A 230 1.82 4.53 -16.53
CA LEU A 230 2.97 5.42 -16.33
C LEU A 230 3.42 5.56 -14.88
N ALA A 231 2.64 5.05 -13.91
CA ALA A 231 3.10 5.06 -12.52
C ALA A 231 4.27 4.11 -12.33
N ARG A 232 5.17 4.49 -11.43
CA ARG A 232 6.28 3.68 -10.95
C ARG A 232 6.03 3.29 -9.49
N PRO A 233 5.22 2.25 -9.23
CA PRO A 233 4.87 1.85 -7.87
C PRO A 233 6.09 1.30 -7.12
N GLU A 234 6.12 1.52 -5.81
CA GLU A 234 7.06 0.88 -4.88
C GLU A 234 6.36 -0.33 -4.23
N ILE A 235 6.78 -1.54 -4.59
CA ILE A 235 6.22 -2.80 -4.07
C ILE A 235 7.29 -3.49 -3.24
N ARG A 236 7.04 -3.66 -1.94
CA ARG A 236 8.04 -4.19 -0.99
C ARG A 236 7.51 -5.30 -0.11
N ASP A 237 8.41 -6.18 0.30
CA ASP A 237 8.16 -7.25 1.27
C ASP A 237 6.99 -8.15 0.82
N VAL A 238 7.07 -8.64 -0.41
CA VAL A 238 6.04 -9.51 -1.01
C VAL A 238 6.44 -10.97 -0.80
N GLN A 239 5.50 -11.78 -0.33
CA GLN A 239 5.65 -13.23 -0.25
C GLN A 239 4.67 -13.89 -1.23
N LEU A 240 5.22 -14.52 -2.27
CA LEU A 240 4.46 -15.35 -3.20
C LEU A 240 4.61 -16.81 -2.78
N ARG A 241 3.47 -17.47 -2.57
CA ARG A 241 3.36 -18.87 -2.18
C ARG A 241 2.37 -19.55 -3.13
N GLY A 242 2.33 -20.87 -3.09
CA GLY A 242 1.38 -21.65 -3.87
C GLY A 242 1.55 -23.12 -3.57
N ASN A 243 0.89 -23.96 -4.36
CA ASN A 243 1.10 -25.40 -4.29
C ASN A 243 2.14 -25.81 -5.34
N VAL A 244 3.20 -26.49 -4.90
CA VAL A 244 4.15 -27.17 -5.79
C VAL A 244 3.42 -28.38 -6.38
N GLY A 245 3.29 -28.46 -7.70
CA GLY A 245 2.67 -29.64 -8.33
C GLY A 245 2.04 -29.45 -9.72
N VAL A 246 2.08 -28.26 -10.30
CA VAL A 246 1.74 -28.10 -11.73
C VAL A 246 2.99 -28.34 -12.57
N ASP A 247 3.01 -29.49 -13.23
CA ASP A 247 4.02 -29.90 -14.21
C ASP A 247 3.89 -29.13 -15.54
N ASP A 248 2.84 -28.31 -15.69
CA ASP A 248 2.56 -27.54 -16.90
C ASP A 248 2.92 -26.06 -16.74
N PHE A 249 3.87 -25.59 -17.55
CA PHE A 249 4.14 -24.17 -17.77
C PHE A 249 3.10 -23.61 -18.76
N SER A 250 1.83 -23.55 -18.35
CA SER A 250 0.86 -22.78 -19.13
C SER A 250 1.11 -21.29 -18.87
N LEU A 251 1.26 -20.52 -19.96
CA LEU A 251 1.46 -19.08 -19.92
C LEU A 251 0.18 -18.39 -19.42
N ALA A 252 -0.05 -18.42 -18.11
CA ALA A 252 -1.08 -17.63 -17.46
C ALA A 252 -0.79 -16.14 -17.71
N HIS A 253 -1.83 -15.37 -18.02
CA HIS A 253 -1.74 -13.92 -18.20
C HIS A 253 -2.63 -13.23 -17.17
N CYS A 254 -2.15 -12.12 -16.60
CA CYS A 254 -2.99 -11.26 -15.78
C CYS A 254 -3.98 -10.55 -16.71
N SER A 255 -5.28 -10.62 -16.43
CA SER A 255 -6.19 -9.61 -16.96
C SER A 255 -6.33 -8.45 -15.98
N GLU A 256 -6.78 -7.31 -16.48
CA GLU A 256 -7.05 -6.15 -15.62
C GLU A 256 -8.10 -6.41 -14.55
N ASN A 257 -8.96 -7.42 -14.73
CA ASN A 257 -10.06 -7.75 -13.84
C ASN A 257 -9.86 -9.10 -13.12
N GLY A 258 -8.66 -9.71 -13.20
CA GLY A 258 -8.35 -10.96 -12.51
C GLY A 258 -7.40 -11.89 -13.26
N LEU A 259 -7.09 -13.04 -12.64
CA LEU A 259 -6.41 -14.12 -13.35
C LEU A 259 -7.30 -14.58 -14.51
N LEU A 260 -6.76 -14.62 -15.73
CA LEU A 260 -7.42 -15.39 -16.80
C LEU A 260 -7.39 -16.86 -16.41
N ALA A 261 -8.52 -17.52 -16.57
CA ALA A 261 -8.70 -18.94 -16.25
C ALA A 261 -7.75 -19.81 -17.10
N SER A 262 -6.55 -20.06 -16.58
CA SER A 262 -5.82 -21.28 -16.85
C SER A 262 -5.93 -22.16 -15.62
N ASP A 263 -6.22 -23.45 -15.82
CA ASP A 263 -6.27 -24.44 -14.74
C ASP A 263 -4.90 -24.60 -14.05
N ASP A 264 -3.83 -24.13 -14.70
CA ASP A 264 -2.50 -24.01 -14.13
C ASP A 264 -2.33 -22.65 -13.44
N ARG A 265 -2.40 -22.68 -12.11
CA ARG A 265 -2.34 -21.49 -11.25
C ARG A 265 -0.91 -21.25 -10.79
N MET A 266 -0.18 -20.46 -11.55
CA MET A 266 1.17 -20.02 -11.19
C MET A 266 1.14 -18.57 -10.72
N PRO A 267 1.83 -18.22 -9.62
CA PRO A 267 2.13 -16.83 -9.32
C PRO A 267 2.80 -16.12 -10.50
N LEU A 268 2.22 -14.97 -10.86
CA LEU A 268 2.55 -14.24 -12.07
C LEU A 268 2.88 -12.79 -11.74
N ILE A 269 4.02 -12.30 -12.20
CA ILE A 269 4.36 -10.87 -12.17
C ILE A 269 4.45 -10.38 -13.61
N GLN A 270 3.54 -9.50 -14.00
CA GLN A 270 3.50 -8.90 -15.33
C GLN A 270 3.74 -7.39 -15.23
N LEU A 271 4.85 -6.93 -15.83
CA LEU A 271 5.32 -5.55 -15.83
C LEU A 271 5.20 -4.98 -17.24
N LEU A 272 4.07 -4.31 -17.50
CA LEU A 272 3.82 -3.51 -18.71
C LEU A 272 4.17 -2.02 -18.48
N GLY A 273 4.15 -1.58 -17.23
CA GLY A 273 4.70 -0.30 -16.77
C GLY A 273 5.89 -0.51 -15.83
N ALA A 274 6.77 0.48 -15.72
CA ALA A 274 7.96 0.40 -14.89
C ALA A 274 7.58 0.28 -13.41
N ALA A 275 8.29 -0.53 -12.63
CA ALA A 275 8.04 -0.71 -11.20
C ALA A 275 9.34 -0.91 -10.42
N ASP A 276 9.33 -0.51 -9.14
CA ASP A 276 10.40 -0.80 -8.18
C ASP A 276 9.91 -1.86 -7.19
N LEU A 277 10.42 -3.08 -7.33
CA LEU A 277 10.13 -4.21 -6.47
C LEU A 277 11.30 -4.46 -5.51
N GLU A 278 11.04 -4.72 -4.24
CA GLU A 278 12.07 -5.00 -3.24
C GLU A 278 11.65 -6.10 -2.26
N ASN A 279 12.58 -6.98 -1.88
CA ASN A 279 12.37 -8.08 -0.93
C ASN A 279 11.21 -8.98 -1.36
N ILE A 280 11.27 -9.45 -2.60
CA ILE A 280 10.29 -10.39 -3.15
C ILE A 280 10.74 -11.81 -2.83
N VAL A 281 9.94 -12.55 -2.07
CA VAL A 281 10.20 -13.94 -1.73
C VAL A 281 9.20 -14.82 -2.44
N VAL A 282 9.69 -15.73 -3.28
CA VAL A 282 8.90 -16.79 -3.91
C VAL A 282 9.30 -18.10 -3.27
N SER A 283 8.33 -18.85 -2.74
CA SER A 283 8.63 -20.12 -2.08
C SER A 283 7.58 -21.19 -2.36
N ASN A 284 8.05 -22.41 -2.66
CA ASN A 284 7.21 -23.59 -2.86
C ASN A 284 6.11 -23.34 -3.91
N THR A 285 6.46 -22.70 -5.01
CA THR A 285 5.52 -22.38 -6.11
C THR A 285 6.29 -22.04 -7.38
N ASN A 286 5.61 -21.98 -8.52
CA ASN A 286 6.26 -21.59 -9.77
C ASN A 286 6.10 -20.08 -10.01
N LEU A 287 7.14 -19.38 -10.44
CA LEU A 287 7.07 -17.97 -10.82
C LEU A 287 7.14 -17.82 -12.34
N ALA A 288 6.20 -17.08 -12.91
CA ALA A 288 6.37 -16.47 -14.22
C ALA A 288 6.53 -14.95 -14.09
N LEU A 289 7.59 -14.41 -14.67
CA LEU A 289 7.86 -12.98 -14.71
C LEU A 289 7.92 -12.52 -16.16
N PHE A 290 7.03 -11.60 -16.53
CA PHE A 290 7.01 -10.99 -17.86
C PHE A 290 7.29 -9.50 -17.73
N ASN A 291 8.41 -9.05 -18.29
CA ASN A 291 8.76 -7.63 -18.35
C ASN A 291 8.77 -7.12 -19.79
N GLN A 292 7.85 -6.20 -20.07
CA GLN A 292 7.81 -5.41 -21.30
C GLN A 292 8.10 -3.92 -21.02
N ALA A 293 8.25 -3.56 -19.76
CA ALA A 293 8.45 -2.20 -19.32
C ALA A 293 9.91 -1.74 -19.44
N GLU A 294 10.07 -0.43 -19.62
CA GLU A 294 11.37 0.25 -19.62
C GLU A 294 11.73 0.73 -18.21
N GLY A 295 12.76 0.12 -17.60
CA GLY A 295 13.37 0.61 -16.37
C GLY A 295 12.82 -0.01 -15.08
N SER A 296 12.25 -1.21 -15.17
CA SER A 296 11.84 -1.99 -14.00
C SER A 296 13.05 -2.44 -13.19
N VAL A 297 12.94 -2.36 -11.86
CA VAL A 297 14.00 -2.78 -10.94
C VAL A 297 13.43 -3.75 -9.91
N ILE A 298 14.11 -4.87 -9.71
CA ILE A 298 13.78 -5.85 -8.67
C ILE A 298 15.00 -6.07 -7.79
N LYS A 299 14.88 -5.78 -6.50
CA LYS A 299 15.94 -5.92 -5.51
C LYS A 299 15.63 -7.06 -4.55
N ASN A 300 16.66 -7.84 -4.20
CA ASN A 300 16.57 -8.95 -3.23
C ASN A 300 15.46 -9.95 -3.60
N LEU A 301 15.38 -10.34 -4.87
CA LEU A 301 14.50 -11.42 -5.32
C LEU A 301 15.04 -12.75 -4.78
N ARG A 302 14.32 -13.38 -3.86
CA ARG A 302 14.68 -14.68 -3.30
C ARG A 302 13.68 -15.74 -3.76
N ILE A 303 14.19 -16.81 -4.34
CA ILE A 303 13.39 -17.89 -4.90
C ILE A 303 13.81 -19.20 -4.23
N VAL A 304 12.85 -19.92 -3.64
CA VAL A 304 13.12 -21.10 -2.78
C VAL A 304 12.21 -22.28 -3.16
N ASN A 305 12.79 -23.43 -3.51
CA ASN A 305 12.03 -24.64 -3.87
C ASN A 305 10.97 -24.38 -4.97
N SER A 306 11.39 -23.72 -6.05
CA SER A 306 10.50 -23.16 -7.07
C SER A 306 11.03 -23.42 -8.48
N LEU A 307 10.12 -23.46 -9.47
CA LEU A 307 10.45 -23.37 -10.90
C LEU A 307 10.14 -21.97 -11.40
N ASN A 308 11.00 -21.39 -12.23
CA ASN A 308 10.88 -19.97 -12.56
C ASN A 308 11.20 -19.71 -14.03
N GLY A 309 10.35 -18.88 -14.64
CA GLY A 309 10.54 -18.36 -15.98
C GLY A 309 10.56 -16.83 -15.96
N VAL A 310 11.56 -16.24 -16.60
CA VAL A 310 11.61 -14.80 -16.85
C VAL A 310 11.59 -14.58 -18.36
N GLU A 311 10.60 -13.84 -18.85
CA GLU A 311 10.58 -13.29 -20.20
C GLU A 311 10.77 -11.78 -20.13
N ASN A 312 11.84 -11.29 -20.74
CA ASN A 312 12.18 -9.87 -20.73
C ASN A 312 12.31 -9.34 -22.16
N THR A 313 11.39 -8.48 -22.57
CA THR A 313 11.45 -7.74 -23.84
C THR A 313 11.76 -6.25 -23.65
N GLY A 314 11.66 -5.74 -22.41
CA GLY A 314 12.00 -4.36 -22.05
C GLY A 314 13.37 -4.20 -21.37
N ASN A 315 13.48 -3.28 -20.42
CA ASN A 315 14.68 -3.05 -19.63
C ASN A 315 14.46 -3.42 -18.15
N LEU A 316 15.12 -4.49 -17.72
CA LEU A 316 14.99 -5.09 -16.40
C LEU A 316 16.33 -5.09 -15.66
N SER A 317 16.34 -4.60 -14.43
CA SER A 317 17.46 -4.75 -13.50
C SER A 317 17.08 -5.68 -12.35
N LEU A 318 17.84 -6.76 -12.17
CA LEU A 318 17.76 -7.65 -11.00
C LEU A 318 19.00 -7.44 -10.13
N ASP A 319 18.80 -6.97 -8.91
CA ASP A 319 19.88 -6.69 -7.95
C ASP A 319 19.77 -7.61 -6.74
N GLY A 320 20.82 -8.39 -6.48
CA GLY A 320 20.84 -9.41 -5.45
C GLY A 320 19.85 -10.57 -5.64
N PRO A 321 19.60 -11.10 -6.87
CA PRO A 321 18.75 -12.28 -7.01
C PRO A 321 19.41 -13.49 -6.34
N ASN A 322 18.68 -14.20 -5.49
CA ASN A 322 19.14 -15.38 -4.76
C ASN A 322 18.25 -16.58 -5.06
N LEU A 323 18.87 -17.69 -5.43
CA LEU A 323 18.22 -18.93 -5.85
C LEU A 323 18.62 -20.05 -4.87
N GLU A 324 17.63 -20.64 -4.18
CA GLU A 324 17.86 -21.67 -3.17
C GLU A 324 17.02 -22.92 -3.49
N ASN A 325 17.67 -24.07 -3.66
CA ASN A 325 17.01 -25.35 -3.97
C ASN A 325 16.01 -25.25 -5.15
N VAL A 326 16.32 -24.40 -6.13
CA VAL A 326 15.50 -24.26 -7.34
C VAL A 326 15.75 -25.44 -8.27
N SER A 327 14.67 -25.98 -8.81
CA SER A 327 14.75 -27.08 -9.78
C SER A 327 15.01 -26.57 -11.21
N TYR A 328 14.58 -25.34 -11.51
CA TYR A 328 14.80 -24.69 -12.81
C TYR A 328 14.63 -23.18 -12.74
N THR A 329 15.53 -22.46 -13.42
CA THR A 329 15.35 -21.04 -13.73
C THR A 329 15.71 -20.80 -15.21
N GLY A 330 14.71 -20.41 -16.00
CA GLY A 330 14.88 -20.01 -17.40
C GLY A 330 14.72 -18.51 -17.57
N ILE A 331 15.63 -17.86 -18.28
CA ILE A 331 15.51 -16.43 -18.65
C ILE A 331 15.55 -16.32 -20.18
N CYS A 332 14.42 -15.96 -20.78
CA CYS A 332 14.35 -15.50 -22.16
C CYS A 332 14.53 -13.98 -22.20
N ASN A 333 15.70 -13.52 -22.64
CA ASN A 333 15.98 -12.09 -22.79
C ASN A 333 15.93 -11.68 -24.27
N GLN A 334 15.05 -10.75 -24.62
CA GLN A 334 15.00 -10.08 -25.92
C GLN A 334 15.28 -8.58 -25.79
N GLY A 335 15.18 -8.02 -24.57
CA GLY A 335 15.49 -6.63 -24.26
C GLY A 335 16.88 -6.45 -23.61
N THR A 336 16.95 -5.56 -22.62
CA THR A 336 18.15 -5.33 -21.78
C THR A 336 17.94 -5.94 -20.41
N LEU A 337 18.90 -6.75 -19.95
CA LEU A 337 18.90 -7.34 -18.62
C LEU A 337 20.20 -6.96 -17.89
N THR A 338 20.06 -6.36 -16.72
CA THR A 338 21.20 -6.13 -15.82
C THR A 338 21.06 -7.01 -14.59
N LEU A 339 22.05 -7.88 -14.36
CA LEU A 339 22.20 -8.66 -13.13
C LEU A 339 23.27 -7.98 -12.27
N GLN A 340 22.88 -7.48 -11.11
CA GLN A 340 23.81 -6.88 -10.14
C GLN A 340 23.93 -7.81 -8.95
N ARG A 341 25.17 -8.13 -8.55
CA ARG A 341 25.46 -8.93 -7.33
C ARG A 341 24.63 -10.22 -7.24
N PRO A 342 24.56 -11.07 -8.29
CA PRO A 342 23.78 -12.30 -8.23
C PRO A 342 24.27 -13.19 -7.08
N GLY A 343 23.35 -13.75 -6.32
CA GLY A 343 23.61 -14.74 -5.26
C GLY A 343 23.94 -16.13 -5.80
N PHE A 344 24.13 -16.27 -7.11
CA PHE A 344 24.52 -17.48 -7.82
C PHE A 344 25.65 -17.14 -8.79
N ASP A 345 26.42 -18.15 -9.22
CA ASP A 345 27.49 -17.97 -10.21
C ASP A 345 26.90 -17.92 -11.64
N PRO A 346 26.86 -16.74 -12.28
CA PRO A 346 26.27 -16.61 -13.61
C PRO A 346 27.11 -17.28 -14.71
N THR A 347 28.38 -17.62 -14.44
CA THR A 347 29.24 -18.34 -15.41
C THR A 347 28.85 -19.81 -15.57
N THR A 348 28.09 -20.35 -14.61
CA THR A 348 27.54 -21.71 -14.68
C THR A 348 26.25 -21.80 -15.49
N ALA A 349 25.73 -20.67 -15.99
CA ALA A 349 24.53 -20.65 -16.79
C ALA A 349 24.77 -21.31 -18.15
N THR A 350 23.85 -22.18 -18.55
CA THR A 350 23.84 -22.73 -19.91
C THR A 350 23.19 -21.70 -20.83
N THR A 351 23.79 -21.45 -22.00
CA THR A 351 23.27 -20.48 -22.96
C THR A 351 22.64 -21.18 -24.16
N THR A 352 21.47 -20.69 -24.60
CA THR A 352 20.80 -21.18 -25.81
C THR A 352 20.43 -20.03 -26.74
N ALA A 353 20.54 -20.25 -28.04
CA ALA A 353 20.31 -19.21 -29.05
C ALA A 353 18.83 -18.82 -29.19
N GLN A 354 17.91 -19.71 -28.81
CA GLN A 354 16.47 -19.51 -28.92
C GLN A 354 15.86 -19.53 -27.54
N CYS A 355 14.92 -18.61 -27.29
CA CYS A 355 14.01 -18.73 -26.17
C CYS A 355 13.15 -19.98 -26.37
N LEU A 356 13.59 -21.09 -25.78
CA LEU A 356 12.77 -22.28 -25.70
C LEU A 356 11.73 -22.02 -24.62
N VAL A 357 10.46 -21.94 -25.04
CA VAL A 357 9.36 -22.22 -24.11
C VAL A 357 9.60 -23.66 -23.67
N PRO A 358 9.81 -23.95 -22.38
CA PRO A 358 9.96 -25.33 -21.93
C PRO A 358 8.74 -26.12 -22.39
N GLY A 359 8.92 -27.01 -23.36
CA GLY A 359 7.90 -27.96 -23.77
C GLY A 359 7.94 -29.16 -22.82
N LEU A 360 6.77 -29.75 -22.58
CA LEU A 360 6.50 -30.92 -21.72
C LEU A 360 7.45 -32.14 -21.90
N ASP A 361 8.23 -32.20 -22.98
CA ASP A 361 8.96 -33.40 -23.39
C ASP A 361 10.49 -33.36 -23.21
N GLN A 362 11.08 -32.26 -22.71
CA GLN A 362 12.52 -32.22 -22.42
C GLN A 362 12.81 -31.87 -20.96
N PRO A 363 13.55 -32.73 -20.21
CA PRO A 363 13.94 -32.39 -18.85
C PRO A 363 14.77 -31.10 -18.89
N PRO A 364 14.44 -30.10 -18.06
CA PRO A 364 15.20 -28.86 -18.06
C PRO A 364 16.67 -29.16 -17.71
N PRO A 365 17.65 -28.66 -18.49
CA PRO A 365 19.04 -28.74 -18.09
C PRO A 365 19.25 -27.90 -16.81
N SER A 366 19.97 -28.48 -15.86
CA SER A 366 20.40 -27.86 -14.60
C SER A 366 21.29 -26.62 -14.83
N PRO A 367 21.36 -25.64 -13.90
CA PRO A 367 20.31 -25.12 -13.03
C PRO A 367 19.79 -23.73 -13.47
N ILE A 368 20.49 -23.06 -14.40
CA ILE A 368 20.13 -21.75 -14.95
C ILE A 368 20.31 -21.79 -16.46
N ASN A 369 19.23 -21.55 -17.21
CA ASN A 369 19.27 -21.46 -18.66
C ASN A 369 19.01 -20.01 -19.09
N LEU A 370 20.01 -19.39 -19.71
CA LEU A 370 19.90 -18.06 -20.30
C LEU A 370 19.69 -18.22 -21.81
N ALA A 371 18.61 -17.66 -22.32
CA ALA A 371 18.22 -17.76 -23.71
C ALA A 371 17.96 -16.39 -24.32
N GLY A 372 18.21 -16.26 -25.63
CA GLY A 372 17.92 -15.05 -26.41
C GLY A 372 19.12 -14.11 -26.61
N ASN A 373 18.90 -12.80 -26.54
CA ASN A 373 19.91 -11.77 -26.77
C ASN A 373 20.85 -11.63 -25.56
N LEU A 374 21.93 -12.40 -25.57
CA LEU A 374 22.91 -12.46 -24.50
C LEU A 374 23.87 -11.26 -24.48
N ASP A 375 24.08 -10.59 -25.62
CA ASP A 375 24.96 -9.41 -25.72
C ASP A 375 24.42 -8.23 -24.88
N ASN A 376 23.11 -8.22 -24.64
CA ASN A 376 22.42 -7.24 -23.82
C ASN A 376 22.25 -7.66 -22.35
N VAL A 377 22.86 -8.78 -21.94
CA VAL A 377 22.93 -9.20 -20.55
C VAL A 377 24.20 -8.65 -19.93
N LYS A 378 24.06 -7.73 -18.98
CA LYS A 378 25.18 -7.18 -18.22
C LYS A 378 25.22 -7.78 -16.82
N VAL A 379 26.34 -8.39 -16.45
CA VAL A 379 26.59 -8.90 -15.10
C VAL A 379 27.60 -7.97 -14.43
N ASN A 380 27.22 -7.36 -13.30
CA ASN A 380 28.06 -6.44 -12.53
C ASN A 380 28.27 -6.89 -11.09
#